data_AF-A0A7Y2JPI8-F1
#
_entry.id   AF-A0A7Y2JPI8-F1
#
_cell.length_a   1.000
_cell.length_b   1.000
_cell.length_c   1.000
_cell.angle_alpha   90.00
_cell.angle_beta   90.00
_cell.angle_gamma   90.00
#
_symmetry.space_group_name_H-M   'P 1'
#
loop_
_entity.id
_entity.type
_entity.pdbx_description
1 polymer ?
#
loop_
_entity_poly.entity_id
_entity_poly.type
_entity_poly.pdbx_seq_one_letter_code
_entity_poly.pdbx_strand_id
1 'polypeptide(L)'
;MVQSTDQETYRDAVRTVLHTHEIATVEIRITQILRLDLEGDGVEEVIVSSSNLDSLSPNAPRGGYSLVALRRVIADTVATFLLGEDYYSDGCTFCGPVVHRVAAVLDLTGDNVMEIITAFKHYEGEGKNIFSVAGSIPEKVLGWSCGV
;
A
#
# COMPACT_ATOMS: atom_id res chain seq x y z
N MET A 1 12.56 -8.09 -6.13
CA MET A 1 13.33 -8.44 -4.90
C MET A 1 12.85 -7.65 -3.68
N VAL A 2 12.76 -8.32 -2.53
CA VAL A 2 12.47 -7.69 -1.22
C VAL A 2 13.63 -6.78 -0.81
N GLN A 3 13.32 -5.58 -0.34
CA GLN A 3 14.32 -4.59 0.07
C GLN A 3 14.29 -4.32 1.58
N SER A 4 15.33 -3.69 2.11
CA SER A 4 15.36 -3.19 3.49
C SER A 4 14.31 -2.10 3.70
N THR A 5 13.59 -2.17 4.82
CA THR A 5 12.53 -1.24 5.24
C THR A 5 13.04 0.07 5.84
N ASP A 6 14.36 0.21 6.02
CA ASP A 6 14.98 1.41 6.63
C ASP A 6 15.45 2.46 5.63
N GLN A 7 15.05 2.32 4.37
CA GLN A 7 15.45 3.22 3.30
C GLN A 7 14.72 4.57 3.38
N GLU A 8 15.49 5.65 3.64
CA GLU A 8 14.93 6.99 3.86
C GLU A 8 14.13 7.52 2.66
N THR A 9 14.58 7.26 1.43
CA THR A 9 13.84 7.64 0.21
C THR A 9 12.37 7.18 0.20
N TYR A 10 12.07 6.01 0.77
CA TYR A 10 10.68 5.53 0.84
C TYR A 10 9.96 6.05 2.08
N ARG A 11 10.68 6.35 3.16
CA ARG A 11 10.12 7.07 4.32
C ARG A 11 9.69 8.48 3.92
N ASP A 12 10.49 9.18 3.13
CA ASP A 12 10.16 10.50 2.55
C ASP A 12 8.92 10.45 1.65
N ALA A 13 8.81 9.42 0.82
CA ALA A 13 7.64 9.23 -0.04
C ALA A 13 6.37 9.01 0.80
N VAL A 14 6.42 8.13 1.80
CA VAL A 14 5.30 7.93 2.74
C VAL A 14 4.98 9.21 3.50
N ARG A 15 6.00 9.96 3.94
CA ARG A 15 5.81 11.25 4.64
C ARG A 15 5.04 12.25 3.79
N THR A 16 5.36 12.31 2.50
CA THR A 16 4.68 13.19 1.53
C THR A 16 3.21 12.82 1.38
N VAL A 17 2.90 11.52 1.31
CA VAL A 17 1.51 11.04 1.30
C VAL A 17 0.79 11.45 2.59
N LEU A 18 1.38 11.15 3.75
CA LEU A 18 0.76 11.45 5.06
C LEU A 18 0.50 12.95 5.26
N HIS A 19 1.41 13.82 4.83
CA HIS A 19 1.20 15.27 4.88
C HIS A 19 -0.01 15.72 4.06
N THR A 20 -0.28 15.08 2.92
CA THR A 20 -1.45 15.36 2.07
C THR A 20 -2.76 14.99 2.77
N HIS A 21 -2.71 14.03 3.71
CA HIS A 21 -3.84 13.59 4.54
C HIS A 21 -3.83 14.21 5.95
N GLU A 22 -3.15 15.34 6.14
CA GLU A 22 -3.10 16.08 7.40
C GLU A 22 -2.50 15.29 8.60
N ILE A 23 -1.81 14.19 8.32
CA ILE A 23 -1.06 13.42 9.31
C ILE A 23 0.38 13.94 9.32
N ALA A 24 0.63 14.91 10.19
CA ALA A 24 1.97 15.40 10.47
C ALA A 24 2.56 14.69 11.70
N THR A 25 3.90 14.59 11.75
CA THR A 25 4.63 14.23 12.98
C THR A 25 4.31 12.86 13.58
N VAL A 26 4.23 11.81 12.75
CA VAL A 26 4.16 10.41 13.21
C VAL A 26 5.44 9.64 12.86
N GLU A 27 5.77 8.64 13.67
CA GLU A 27 6.81 7.69 13.30
C GLU A 27 6.33 6.86 12.09
N ILE A 28 7.06 6.98 10.98
CA ILE A 28 6.75 6.21 9.78
C ILE A 28 7.29 4.80 9.95
N ARG A 29 6.40 3.81 9.89
CA ARG A 29 6.77 2.39 9.96
C ARG A 29 6.52 1.72 8.62
N ILE A 30 7.57 1.52 7.84
CA ILE A 30 7.52 0.73 6.62
C ILE A 30 7.56 -0.76 7.00
N THR A 31 6.63 -1.55 6.47
CA THR A 31 6.51 -2.98 6.77
C THR A 31 6.96 -3.85 5.61
N GLN A 32 6.89 -3.37 4.36
CA GLN A 32 7.38 -4.08 3.19
C GLN A 32 7.87 -3.09 2.13
N ILE A 33 8.96 -3.46 1.46
CA ILE A 33 9.37 -2.83 0.20
C ILE A 33 9.66 -3.95 -0.80
N LEU A 34 8.96 -3.92 -1.92
CA LEU A 34 9.21 -4.78 -3.08
C LEU A 34 9.67 -3.91 -4.23
N ARG A 35 10.79 -4.26 -4.85
CA ARG A 35 11.29 -3.60 -6.06
C ARG A 35 11.42 -4.63 -7.17
N LEU A 36 10.75 -4.42 -8.29
CA LEU A 36 10.70 -5.37 -9.39
C LEU A 36 10.17 -4.68 -10.65
N ASP A 37 10.58 -5.18 -11.81
CA ASP A 37 10.04 -4.83 -13.11
C ASP A 37 8.66 -5.51 -13.28
N LEU A 38 7.60 -4.70 -13.30
CA LEU A 38 6.21 -5.18 -13.39
C LEU A 38 5.75 -5.42 -14.82
N GLU A 39 6.39 -4.77 -15.80
CA GLU A 39 5.92 -4.71 -17.19
C GLU A 39 6.90 -5.39 -18.17
N GLY A 40 8.07 -5.82 -17.69
CA GLY A 40 9.12 -6.47 -18.46
C GLY A 40 9.96 -5.51 -19.32
N ASP A 41 9.93 -4.21 -19.03
CA ASP A 41 10.60 -3.17 -19.84
C ASP A 41 12.02 -2.83 -19.34
N GLY A 42 12.46 -3.45 -18.24
CA GLY A 42 13.75 -3.24 -17.61
C GLY A 42 13.79 -2.06 -16.62
N VAL A 43 12.68 -1.33 -16.44
CA VAL A 43 12.50 -0.33 -15.39
C VAL A 43 11.87 -1.03 -14.19
N GLU A 44 12.43 -0.81 -13.00
CA GLU A 44 11.86 -1.41 -11.78
C GLU A 44 10.94 -0.43 -11.07
N GLU A 45 9.73 -0.87 -10.78
CA GLU A 45 8.79 -0.20 -9.89
C GLU A 45 9.04 -0.58 -8.44
N VAL A 46 8.49 0.22 -7.53
CA VAL A 46 8.60 -0.02 -6.10
C VAL A 46 7.23 0.00 -5.43
N ILE A 47 6.91 -1.07 -4.71
CA ILE A 47 5.72 -1.16 -3.89
C ILE A 47 6.14 -1.03 -2.42
N VAL A 48 5.51 -0.11 -1.70
CA VAL A 48 5.79 0.19 -0.30
C VAL A 48 4.54 -0.03 0.53
N SER A 49 4.59 -0.94 1.50
CA SER A 49 3.58 -1.06 2.55
C SER A 49 4.06 -0.29 3.79
N SER A 50 3.20 0.53 4.39
CA SER A 50 3.51 1.23 5.63
C SER A 50 2.29 1.31 6.54
N SER A 51 2.48 1.08 7.84
CA SER A 51 1.40 1.10 8.82
C SER A 51 1.93 1.26 10.24
N ASN A 52 1.27 2.10 11.02
CA ASN A 52 1.44 2.16 12.48
C ASN A 52 0.23 1.57 13.24
N LEU A 53 -0.69 0.93 12.53
CA LEU A 53 -1.92 0.34 13.08
C LEU A 53 -1.74 -1.13 13.47
N ASP A 54 -2.57 -1.57 14.41
CA ASP A 54 -2.76 -2.98 14.76
C ASP A 54 -4.16 -3.42 14.31
N SER A 55 -4.23 -4.38 13.39
CA SER A 55 -5.48 -4.91 12.83
C SER A 55 -6.40 -5.59 13.86
N LEU A 56 -5.87 -5.97 15.02
CA LEU A 56 -6.65 -6.60 16.09
C LEU A 56 -7.28 -5.57 17.03
N SER A 57 -6.82 -4.32 16.98
CA SER A 57 -7.41 -3.25 17.78
C SER A 57 -8.69 -2.75 17.10
N PRO A 58 -9.81 -2.58 17.83
CA PRO A 58 -10.99 -1.90 17.29
C PRO A 58 -10.80 -0.37 17.24
N ASN A 59 -9.69 0.16 17.78
CA ASN A 59 -9.40 1.58 17.91
C ASN A 59 -8.19 1.98 17.07
N ALA A 60 -8.22 3.18 16.49
CA ALA A 60 -7.07 3.80 15.83
C ALA A 60 -6.49 4.92 16.71
N PRO A 61 -5.16 4.99 16.89
CA PRO A 61 -4.54 6.14 17.54
C PRO A 61 -4.67 7.39 16.68
N ARG A 62 -4.49 8.57 17.29
CA ARG A 62 -4.33 9.82 16.55
C ARG A 62 -3.12 9.74 15.62
N GLY A 63 -3.29 10.12 14.36
CA GLY A 63 -2.28 9.93 13.32
C GLY A 63 -2.09 8.46 12.90
N GLY A 64 -3.08 7.61 13.19
CA GLY A 64 -3.12 6.24 12.74
C GLY A 64 -3.19 6.18 11.21
N TYR A 65 -2.44 5.28 10.59
CA TYR A 65 -2.49 5.10 9.14
C TYR A 65 -2.09 3.68 8.73
N SER A 66 -2.60 3.24 7.59
CA SER A 66 -2.07 2.10 6.86
C SER A 66 -2.23 2.31 5.36
N LEU A 67 -1.19 2.03 4.59
CA LEU A 67 -1.23 2.18 3.15
C LEU A 67 -0.35 1.18 2.41
N VAL A 68 -0.66 0.97 1.13
CA VAL A 68 0.18 0.36 0.11
C VAL A 68 0.30 1.33 -1.05
N ALA A 69 1.53 1.75 -1.36
CA ALA A 69 1.83 2.68 -2.44
C ALA A 69 2.67 1.98 -3.53
N LEU A 70 2.25 2.09 -4.78
CA LEU A 70 3.06 1.81 -5.96
C LEU A 70 3.76 3.09 -6.41
N ARG A 71 5.08 3.02 -6.59
CA ARG A 71 5.89 4.08 -7.17
C ARG A 71 6.43 3.60 -8.51
N ARG A 72 6.15 4.36 -9.58
CA ARG A 72 6.63 4.08 -10.93
C ARG A 72 7.12 5.35 -11.61
N VAL A 73 8.02 5.21 -12.57
CA VAL A 73 8.49 6.35 -13.39
C VAL A 73 7.54 6.49 -14.59
N ILE A 74 6.98 7.67 -14.80
CA ILE A 74 6.14 8.02 -15.95
C ILE A 74 6.68 9.33 -16.52
N ALA A 75 7.10 9.32 -17.78
CA ALA A 75 7.67 10.49 -18.45
C ALA A 75 8.74 11.19 -17.58
N ASP A 76 9.74 10.43 -17.13
CA ASP A 76 10.86 10.87 -16.28
C ASP A 76 10.48 11.41 -14.88
N THR A 77 9.22 11.28 -14.48
CA THR A 77 8.73 11.70 -13.16
C THR A 77 8.29 10.49 -12.34
N VAL A 78 8.65 10.46 -11.06
CA VAL A 78 8.18 9.41 -10.14
C VAL A 78 6.73 9.73 -9.75
N ALA A 79 5.80 8.90 -10.20
CA ALA A 79 4.40 8.90 -9.79
C ALA A 79 4.19 7.94 -8.62
N THR A 80 3.29 8.30 -7.70
CA THR A 80 2.88 7.45 -6.57
C THR A 80 1.37 7.19 -6.65
N PHE A 81 0.99 5.92 -6.63
CA PHE A 81 -0.40 5.46 -6.68
C PHE A 81 -0.72 4.66 -5.41
N LEU A 82 -1.87 4.91 -4.80
CA LEU A 82 -2.29 4.22 -3.59
C LEU A 82 -3.20 3.04 -3.96
N LEU A 83 -2.77 1.84 -3.57
CA LEU A 83 -3.46 0.57 -3.86
C LEU A 83 -4.31 0.09 -2.67
N GLY A 84 -4.18 0.77 -1.53
CA GLY A 84 -4.97 0.57 -0.32
C GLY A 84 -4.53 1.62 0.68
N GLU A 85 -5.48 2.28 1.33
CA GLU A 85 -5.20 3.40 2.23
C GLU A 85 -6.31 3.55 3.28
N ASP A 86 -5.91 3.82 4.51
CA ASP A 86 -6.78 4.22 5.61
C ASP A 86 -6.01 5.20 6.51
N TYR A 87 -6.67 6.30 6.89
CA TYR A 87 -6.08 7.38 7.69
C TYR A 87 -7.02 7.78 8.83
N TYR A 88 -6.42 8.00 10.00
CA TYR A 88 -7.09 8.34 11.24
C TYR A 88 -6.38 9.52 11.89
N SER A 89 -6.48 10.70 11.26
CA SER A 89 -5.79 11.94 11.68
C SER A 89 -6.10 12.32 13.13
N ASP A 90 -7.36 12.23 13.55
CA ASP A 90 -7.79 12.48 14.93
C ASP A 90 -7.88 11.23 15.81
N GLY A 91 -7.64 10.05 15.23
CA GLY A 91 -7.88 8.76 15.87
C GLY A 91 -9.37 8.44 16.00
N CYS A 92 -9.68 7.22 16.46
CA CYS A 92 -11.06 6.81 16.68
C CYS A 92 -11.16 5.62 17.63
N THR A 93 -12.32 5.49 18.27
CA THR A 93 -12.68 4.38 19.13
C THR A 93 -13.73 3.52 18.42
N PHE A 94 -13.55 2.20 18.43
CA PHE A 94 -14.47 1.22 17.87
C PHE A 94 -14.82 1.47 16.39
N CYS A 95 -13.83 1.90 15.61
CA CYS A 95 -13.96 2.21 14.19
C CYS A 95 -13.44 1.09 13.28
N GLY A 96 -12.83 0.04 13.84
CA GLY A 96 -12.33 -1.09 13.08
C GLY A 96 -11.21 -0.71 12.09
N PRO A 97 -10.07 -0.19 12.57
CA PRO A 97 -8.99 0.24 11.69
C PRO A 97 -8.53 -0.87 10.75
N VAL A 98 -8.30 -0.49 9.49
CA VAL A 98 -7.88 -1.41 8.44
C VAL A 98 -6.37 -1.34 8.25
N VAL A 99 -5.72 -2.50 8.22
CA VAL A 99 -4.30 -2.65 7.90
C VAL A 99 -4.17 -3.24 6.50
N HIS A 100 -3.48 -2.51 5.63
CA HIS A 100 -3.16 -2.88 4.26
C HIS A 100 -1.73 -3.45 4.16
N ARG A 101 -1.54 -4.42 3.27
CA ARG A 101 -0.24 -4.97 2.91
C ARG A 101 -0.23 -5.52 1.50
N VAL A 102 0.95 -5.69 0.91
CA VAL A 102 1.11 -6.49 -0.30
C VAL A 102 1.08 -7.96 0.08
N ALA A 103 0.18 -8.71 -0.56
CA ALA A 103 0.05 -10.15 -0.39
C ALA A 103 0.90 -10.93 -1.39
N ALA A 104 0.89 -10.51 -2.66
CA ALA A 104 1.67 -11.12 -3.72
C ALA A 104 1.78 -10.18 -4.92
N VAL A 105 2.73 -10.47 -5.81
CA VAL A 105 2.85 -9.87 -7.14
C VAL A 105 3.14 -11.01 -8.11
N LEU A 106 2.28 -11.18 -9.12
CA LEU A 106 2.39 -12.26 -10.10
C LEU A 106 1.57 -11.94 -11.34
N ASP A 107 2.02 -12.42 -12.49
CA ASP A 107 1.24 -12.44 -13.73
C ASP A 107 0.09 -13.46 -13.58
N LEU A 108 -1.13 -12.95 -13.39
CA LEU A 108 -2.33 -13.76 -13.22
C LEU A 108 -3.01 -14.06 -14.55
N THR A 109 -2.75 -13.26 -15.58
CA THR A 109 -3.45 -13.32 -16.86
C THR A 109 -2.66 -14.05 -17.95
N GLY A 110 -1.35 -14.19 -17.77
CA GLY A 110 -0.42 -14.77 -18.72
C GLY A 110 0.05 -13.78 -19.80
N ASP A 111 -0.10 -12.47 -19.59
CA ASP A 111 0.28 -11.44 -20.56
C ASP A 111 1.71 -10.91 -20.38
N ASN A 112 2.45 -11.44 -19.39
CA ASN A 112 3.77 -11.01 -18.93
C ASN A 112 3.80 -9.64 -18.24
N VAL A 113 2.64 -9.08 -17.88
CA VAL A 113 2.53 -7.95 -16.96
C VAL A 113 2.07 -8.47 -15.61
N MET A 114 2.68 -8.00 -14.54
CA MET A 114 2.38 -8.48 -13.19
C MET A 114 1.14 -7.80 -12.61
N GLU A 115 0.22 -8.57 -12.03
CA GLU A 115 -0.80 -8.02 -11.14
C GLU A 115 -0.27 -7.87 -9.71
N ILE A 116 -0.72 -6.81 -9.03
CA ILE A 116 -0.45 -6.58 -7.62
C ILE A 116 -1.65 -7.03 -6.79
N ILE A 117 -1.43 -8.01 -5.91
CA ILE A 117 -2.44 -8.44 -4.94
C ILE A 117 -2.16 -7.77 -3.60
N THR A 118 -3.07 -6.89 -3.19
CA THR A 118 -3.09 -6.35 -1.83
C THR A 118 -4.00 -7.20 -0.94
N ALA A 119 -3.68 -7.26 0.35
CA ALA A 119 -4.57 -7.77 1.38
C ALA A 119 -4.85 -6.67 2.39
N PHE A 120 -6.06 -6.67 2.93
CA PHE A 120 -6.45 -5.80 4.01
C PHE A 120 -7.11 -6.61 5.13
N LYS A 121 -6.95 -6.14 6.36
CA LYS A 121 -7.51 -6.79 7.55
C LYS A 121 -7.95 -5.75 8.58
N HIS A 122 -9.09 -5.98 9.21
CA HIS A 122 -9.57 -5.26 10.39
C HIS A 122 -10.07 -6.29 11.41
N TYR A 123 -10.51 -5.80 12.58
CA TYR A 123 -10.87 -6.65 13.72
C TYR A 123 -11.89 -7.76 13.39
N GLU A 124 -12.84 -7.49 12.49
CA GLU A 124 -13.96 -8.38 12.17
C GLU A 124 -13.89 -9.00 10.77
N GLY A 125 -12.81 -8.76 10.02
CA GLY A 125 -12.76 -9.22 8.64
C GLY A 125 -11.45 -9.00 7.92
N GLU A 126 -11.34 -9.66 6.77
CA GLU A 126 -10.21 -9.51 5.87
C GLU A 126 -10.64 -9.65 4.42
N GLY A 127 -9.79 -9.19 3.52
CA GLY A 127 -10.05 -9.26 2.10
C GLY A 127 -8.80 -9.05 1.27
N LYS A 128 -8.98 -9.12 -0.04
CA LYS A 128 -7.92 -8.84 -1.01
C LYS A 128 -8.45 -8.02 -2.17
N ASN A 129 -7.56 -7.26 -2.77
CA ASN A 129 -7.80 -6.59 -4.04
C ASN A 129 -6.68 -6.94 -5.01
N ILE A 130 -7.02 -7.09 -6.28
CA ILE A 130 -6.09 -7.32 -7.38
C ILE A 130 -6.08 -6.07 -8.25
N PHE A 131 -4.89 -5.56 -8.53
CA PHE A 131 -4.66 -4.41 -9.39
C PHE A 131 -3.90 -4.84 -10.64
N SER A 132 -4.41 -4.48 -11.81
CA SER A 132 -3.64 -4.50 -13.05
C SER A 132 -2.79 -3.23 -13.14
N VAL A 133 -1.60 -3.36 -13.71
CA VAL A 133 -0.66 -2.25 -13.92
C VAL A 133 -0.27 -2.09 -15.39
N ALA A 134 -0.97 -2.76 -16.32
CA ALA A 134 -0.70 -2.69 -17.75
C ALA A 134 -0.86 -1.27 -18.36
N GLY A 135 -1.54 -0.37 -17.65
CA GLY A 135 -1.65 1.04 -17.99
C GLY A 135 -0.81 1.93 -17.08
N SER A 136 -0.68 3.21 -17.47
CA SER A 136 0.03 4.22 -16.65
C SER A 136 -0.55 4.42 -15.25
N ILE A 137 -1.83 4.13 -15.05
CA ILE A 137 -2.54 4.22 -13.77
C ILE A 137 -2.95 2.79 -13.38
N PRO A 138 -2.62 2.32 -12.17
CA PRO A 138 -3.08 1.02 -11.68
C PRO A 138 -4.60 0.98 -11.54
N GLU A 139 -5.22 -0.12 -11.97
CA GLU A 139 -6.66 -0.31 -11.94
C GLU A 139 -7.03 -1.53 -11.10
N LYS A 140 -7.97 -1.36 -10.17
CA LYS A 140 -8.51 -2.50 -9.40
C LYS A 140 -9.41 -3.34 -10.30
N VAL A 141 -8.99 -4.58 -10.59
CA VAL A 141 -9.71 -5.50 -11.49
C VAL A 141 -10.54 -6.54 -10.75
N LEU A 142 -10.19 -6.86 -9.51
CA LEU A 142 -10.94 -7.78 -8.66
C LEU A 142 -10.81 -7.39 -7.19
N GLY A 143 -11.82 -7.71 -6.38
CA GLY A 143 -11.70 -7.65 -4.94
C GLY A 143 -12.74 -8.51 -4.24
N TRP A 144 -12.40 -8.98 -3.05
CA TRP A 144 -13.31 -9.72 -2.19
C TRP A 144 -12.99 -9.47 -0.72
N SER A 145 -13.99 -9.69 0.13
CA SER A 145 -13.87 -9.60 1.58
C SER A 145 -14.76 -10.62 2.26
N CYS A 146 -14.39 -11.01 3.46
CA CYS A 146 -15.18 -11.81 4.39
C CYS A 146 -15.06 -11.19 5.77
N GLY A 147 -16.16 -11.19 6.53
CA GLY A 147 -16.21 -10.70 7.90
C GLY A 147 -17.40 -11.26 8.64
N VAL A 148 -17.41 -11.08 9.97
CA VAL A 148 -18.44 -11.57 10.90
C VAL A 148 -19.53 -10.54 11.15
#